data_AF-X1CY86-F1
#
_entry.id   AF-X1CY86-F1
#
_cell.length_a   1.000
_cell.length_b   1.000
_cell.length_c   1.000
_cell.angle_alpha   90.00
_cell.angle_beta   90.00
_cell.angle_gamma   90.00
#
_symmetry.space_group_name_H-M   'P 1'
#
loop_
_entity.id
_entity.type
_entity.pdbx_description
1 polymer ?
#
loop_
_entity_poly.entity_id
_entity_poly.type
_entity_poly.pdbx_seq_one_letter_code
_entity_poly.pdbx_strand_id
1 'polypeptide(L)' 'MLVGDSAGMVMLGYENTIPVTMDQMCMFTEAVSRARKDSLLVSDLPFMSYQASIEDAINNSGRLVKAGADAVKL' A
#
# COMPACT_ATOMS: atom_id res chain seq x y z
N MET A 1 7.80 -8.07 5.63
CA MET A 1 7.19 -6.88 6.26
C MET A 1 5.95 -6.50 5.46
N LEU A 2 4.93 -5.96 6.12
CA LEU A 2 3.69 -5.53 5.47
C LEU A 2 3.51 -4.03 5.70
N VAL A 3 3.37 -3.26 4.61
CA VAL A 3 2.79 -1.92 4.65
C VAL A 3 1.28 -2.09 4.44
N GLY A 4 0.55 -2.08 5.56
CA GLY A 4 -0.90 -2.26 5.56
C GLY A 4 -1.65 -0.93 5.62
N ASP A 5 -2.88 -0.93 5.11
CA ASP A 5 -3.83 0.20 5.25
C ASP A 5 -4.19 0.48 6.73
N SER A 6 -3.93 -0.46 7.63
CA SER A 6 -3.97 -0.28 9.08
C SER A 6 -3.09 0.88 9.58
N ALA A 7 -2.08 1.30 8.81
CA ALA A 7 -1.33 2.53 9.05
C ALA A 7 -2.24 3.78 9.11
N GLY A 8 -3.37 3.78 8.39
CA GLY A 8 -4.38 4.83 8.50
C GLY A 8 -4.90 4.98 9.93
N MET A 9 -5.12 3.88 10.65
CA MET A 9 -5.58 3.91 12.03
C MET A 9 -4.44 4.25 12.99
N VAL A 10 -3.31 3.55 12.90
CA VAL A 10 -2.25 3.62 13.92
C VAL A 10 -1.27 4.78 13.73
N MET A 11 -1.13 5.30 12.51
CA MET A 11 -0.23 6.44 12.20
C MET A 11 -0.98 7.73 11.88
N LEU A 12 -2.14 7.66 11.20
CA LEU A 12 -2.90 8.84 10.77
C LEU A 12 -4.12 9.14 11.64
N GLY A 13 -4.51 8.23 12.53
CA GLY A 13 -5.62 8.42 13.47
C GLY A 13 -7.01 8.30 12.84
N TYR A 14 -7.15 7.65 11.69
CA TYR A 14 -8.45 7.35 11.11
C TYR A 14 -9.21 6.33 11.96
N GLU A 15 -10.55 6.44 11.98
CA GLU A 15 -11.40 5.48 12.70
C GLU A 15 -11.35 4.06 12.10
N ASN A 16 -11.07 3.95 10.81
CA ASN A 16 -10.92 2.71 10.07
C ASN A 16 -10.02 2.93 8.85
N THR A 17 -9.84 1.92 8.01
CA THR A 17 -8.90 1.97 6.86
C THR A 17 -9.52 2.50 5.56
N ILE A 18 -10.83 2.75 5.51
CA ILE A 18 -11.53 3.24 4.31
C ILE A 18 -10.97 4.57 3.77
N PRO A 19 -10.59 5.56 4.60
CA PRO A 19 -10.07 6.83 4.10
C PRO A 19 -8.65 6.76 3.53
N VAL A 20 -7.96 5.62 3.66
CA VAL A 20 -6.58 5.48 3.20
C VAL A 20 -6.50 5.57 1.68
N THR A 21 -5.62 6.43 1.19
CA THR A 21 -5.47 6.67 -0.26
C THR A 21 -4.29 5.89 -0.84
N MET A 22 -4.31 5.70 -2.16
CA MET A 22 -3.17 5.13 -2.89
C MET A 22 -1.88 5.94 -2.68
N ASP A 23 -1.96 7.27 -2.56
CA ASP A 23 -0.79 8.12 -2.37
C ASP A 23 -0.15 7.91 -0.99
N GLN A 24 -0.98 7.72 0.04
CA GLN A 24 -0.52 7.37 1.38
C GLN A 24 0.15 5.99 1.40
N MET A 25 -0.44 5.01 0.72
CA MET A 25 0.17 3.68 0.60
C MET A 25 1.51 3.73 -0.13
N CYS A 26 1.63 4.49 -1.22
CA CYS A 26 2.91 4.71 -1.90
C CYS A 26 3.93 5.37 -0.97
N MET A 27 3.55 6.44 -0.26
CA MET A 27 4.46 7.14 0.67
C MET A 27 5.01 6.20 1.75
N PHE A 28 4.14 5.41 2.40
CA PHE A 28 4.59 4.46 3.43
C PHE A 28 5.44 3.33 2.85
N THR A 29 5.07 2.83 1.67
CA THR A 29 5.83 1.79 0.96
C THR A 29 7.24 2.27 0.63
N GLU A 30 7.38 3.48 0.09
CA GLU A 30 8.68 4.10 -0.21
C GLU A 30 9.54 4.28 1.05
N ALA A 31 8.94 4.74 2.15
CA ALA A 31 9.64 4.90 3.42
C ALA A 31 10.19 3.57 3.93
N VAL A 32 9.37 2.52 3.91
CA VAL A 32 9.79 1.17 4.35
C VAL A 32 10.79 0.56 3.36
N SER A 33 10.62 0.76 2.06
CA SER A 33 11.55 0.26 1.03
C SER A 33 12.96 0.83 1.20
N ARG A 34 13.11 2.09 1.63
CA ARG A 34 14.43 2.68 1.91
C ARG A 34 15.07 2.14 3.19
N ALA A 35 14.27 1.68 4.15
CA ALA A 35 14.76 1.22 5.45
C ALA A 35 14.99 -0.30 5.52
N ARG A 36 14.27 -1.08 4.70
CA ARG A 36 14.38 -2.55 4.71
C ARG A 36 15.75 -3.00 4.24
N LYS A 37 16.20 -4.15 4.75
CA LYS A 37 17.40 -4.85 4.27
C LYS A 37 17.01 -6.01 3.35
N ASP A 38 16.63 -7.14 3.95
CA ASP A 38 16.46 -8.40 3.21
C ASP A 38 15.04 -8.98 3.27
N SER A 39 14.11 -8.32 3.98
CA SER A 39 12.75 -8.83 4.12
C SER A 39 11.89 -8.52 2.90
N LEU A 40 11.10 -9.50 2.43
CA LEU A 40 10.04 -9.28 1.45
C LEU A 40 9.11 -8.15 1.91
N LEU A 41 8.91 -7.13 1.07
CA LEU A 41 7.98 -6.04 1.32
C LEU A 41 6.67 -6.26 0.58
N VAL A 42 5.61 -6.52 1.33
CA VAL A 42 4.24 -6.59 0.81
C VAL A 42 3.55 -5.26 1.10
N SER A 43 2.76 -4.74 0.15
CA SER A 43 1.97 -3.51 0.35
C SER A 43 0.51 -3.71 -0.02
N ASP A 44 -0.39 -3.11 0.75
CA ASP A 44 -1.83 -3.20 0.53
C ASP A 44 -2.30 -2.29 -0.59
N LEU A 45 -3.20 -2.81 -1.43
CA LEU A 45 -4.10 -1.97 -2.18
C LEU A 45 -5.23 -1.51 -1.24
N PRO A 46 -5.39 -0.19 -1.02
CA PRO A 46 -6.40 0.34 -0.13
C PRO A 46 -7.81 0.20 -0.72
N PHE A 47 -8.82 0.50 0.11
CA PHE A 47 -10.23 0.41 -0.29
C PHE A 47 -10.52 1.13 -1.62
N MET A 48 -11.33 0.50 -2.47
CA MET A 48 -11.72 0.98 -3.81
C MET A 48 -10.59 1.18 -4.83
N SER A 49 -9.34 0.82 -4.53
CA SER A 49 -8.23 0.95 -5.49
C SER A 49 -8.10 -0.24 -6.45
N TYR A 50 -8.90 -1.30 -6.30
CA TYR A 50 -8.77 -2.51 -7.13
C TYR A 50 -10.10 -3.20 -7.45
N GLN A 51 -11.17 -2.83 -6.76
CA GLN A 51 -12.47 -3.48 -6.82
C GLN A 51 -13.24 -3.10 -8.10
N ALA A 52 -12.97 -1.91 -8.66
CA ALA A 52 -13.69 -1.39 -9.82
C ALA A 52 -13.36 -2.16 -11.12
N SER A 53 -12.10 -2.58 -11.32
CA SER A 53 -11.68 -3.36 -12.47
C SER A 53 -10.34 -4.06 -12.27
N ILE A 54 -10.08 -5.11 -13.05
CA ILE A 54 -8.75 -5.75 -13.12
C ILE A 54 -7.69 -4.75 -13.58
N GLU A 55 -8.04 -3.84 -14.49
CA GLU A 55 -7.14 -2.79 -14.97
C GLU A 55 -6.72 -1.84 -13.85
N ASP A 56 -7.66 -1.40 -13.01
CA ASP A 56 -7.34 -0.57 -11.82
C ASP A 56 -6.45 -1.32 -10.85
N ALA A 57 -6.74 -2.60 -10.61
CA ALA A 57 -5.91 -3.46 -9.76
C ALA A 57 -4.47 -3.54 -10.28
N ILE A 58 -4.28 -3.77 -11.59
CA ILE A 58 -2.97 -3.83 -12.24
C ILE A 58 -2.25 -2.48 -12.16
N ASN A 59 -2.93 -1.39 -12.53
CA ASN A 59 -2.36 -0.04 -12.54
C ASN A 59 -1.92 0.39 -11.15
N ASN A 60 -2.77 0.20 -10.13
CA ASN A 60 -2.41 0.56 -8.76
C ASN A 60 -1.36 -0.39 -8.16
N SER A 61 -1.36 -1.67 -8.52
CA SER A 61 -0.26 -2.58 -8.15
C SER A 61 1.08 -2.10 -8.71
N GLY A 62 1.09 -1.65 -9.97
CA GLY A 62 2.28 -1.07 -10.60
C GLY A 62 2.80 0.16 -9.86
N ARG A 63 1.91 0.99 -9.29
CA ARG A 63 2.30 2.14 -8.45
C ARG A 63 3.02 1.70 -7.18
N LEU A 64 2.53 0.66 -6.50
CA LEU A 64 3.16 0.13 -5.28
C LEU A 64 4.50 -0.56 -5.58
N VAL A 65 4.60 -1.31 -6.67
CA VAL A 65 5.87 -1.91 -7.11
C VAL A 65 6.88 -0.80 -7.42
N LYS A 66 6.46 0.28 -8.06
CA LYS A 66 7.33 1.46 -8.29
C LYS A 66 7.73 2.16 -6.99
N ALA A 67 6.85 2.18 -5.98
CA ALA A 67 7.15 2.66 -4.63
C ALA A 67 8.10 1.72 -3.85
N GLY A 68 8.37 0.52 -4.39
CA GLY A 68 9.32 -0.44 -3.85
C GLY A 68 8.71 -1.73 -3.33
N ALA A 69 7.39 -1.95 -3.42
CA ALA A 69 6.80 -3.22 -2.99
C ALA A 69 7.33 -4.40 -3.85
N ASP A 70 7.61 -5.53 -3.21
CA ASP A 70 7.96 -6.79 -3.89
C ASP A 70 6.71 -7.61 -4.21
N ALA A 71 5.63 -7.41 -3.45
CA ALA A 71 4.33 -8.03 -3.66
C ALA A 71 3.21 -7.10 -3.19
N VAL A 72 2.00 -7.35 -3.69
CA VAL A 72 0.79 -6.61 -3.33
C VAL A 72 -0.23 -7.53 -2.66
N LYS A 73 -0.97 -7.02 -1.67
CA LYS A 73 -2.12 -7.68 -1.06
C LYS A 73 -3.40 -6.94 -1.46
N LEU A 74 -4.41 -7.71 -1.87
CA LEU A 74 -5.76 -7.27 -2.22
C LEU A 74 -6.72 -7.65 -1.10
#